data_AF-A0A5B7HHR5-F1
#
_entry.id   AF-A0A5B7HHR5-F1
#
_cell.length_a   1.000
_cell.length_b   1.000
_cell.length_c   1.000
_cell.angle_alpha   90.00
_cell.angle_beta   90.00
_cell.angle_gamma   90.00
#
_symmetry.space_group_name_H-M   'P 1'
#
loop_
_entity.id
_entity.type
_entity.pdbx_description
1 polymer ?
#
loop_
_entity_poly.entity_id
_entity_poly.type
_entity_poly.pdbx_seq_one_letter_code
_entity_poly.pdbx_strand_id
1 'polypeptide(L)'
;MFMTKLSKYSNVQAIHVYCDGSVNGRSRCRLFIRNYISANHYTDTEISRRLPAHMSSTKAELYAVLEALHIVAPLHKNVYFFDDSQAALYALQSCQ
;
A
#
# COMPACT_ATOMS: atom_id res chain seq x y z
N MET A 1 13.57 -1.23 -0.22
CA MET A 1 12.92 -1.09 -1.55
C MET A 1 13.30 -2.27 -2.44
N PHE A 2 12.57 -3.38 -2.36
CA PHE A 2 12.71 -4.48 -3.33
C PHE A 2 11.79 -4.19 -4.52
N MET A 3 12.38 -3.76 -5.64
CA MET A 3 11.66 -3.65 -6.91
C MET A 3 11.90 -4.92 -7.72
N THR A 4 10.89 -5.80 -7.79
CA THR A 4 10.84 -6.80 -8.85
C THR A 4 10.30 -6.14 -10.11
N LYS A 5 11.08 -6.20 -11.19
CA LYS A 5 10.72 -5.66 -12.50
C LYS A 5 9.56 -6.48 -13.06
N LEU A 6 8.35 -5.96 -12.97
CA LEU A 6 7.14 -6.62 -13.47
C LEU A 6 7.11 -6.52 -15.00
N SER A 7 7.70 -7.51 -15.65
CA SER A 7 7.58 -7.68 -17.09
C SER A 7 6.17 -8.18 -17.45
N LYS A 8 5.47 -7.44 -18.31
CA LYS A 8 4.29 -7.81 -19.10
C LYS A 8 2.98 -8.07 -18.32
N TYR A 9 2.26 -6.99 -17.96
CA TYR A 9 0.82 -7.08 -17.71
C TYR A 9 0.04 -6.61 -18.94
N SER A 10 -0.52 -7.56 -19.69
CA SER A 10 -1.26 -7.32 -20.93
C SER A 10 -2.76 -7.04 -20.75
N ASN A 11 -3.29 -6.98 -19.51
CA ASN A 11 -4.68 -6.60 -19.24
C ASN A 11 -4.74 -5.57 -18.12
N VAL A 12 -4.80 -4.31 -18.52
CA VAL A 12 -4.50 -3.15 -17.68
C VAL A 12 -5.73 -2.65 -16.93
N GLN A 13 -6.14 -3.41 -15.92
CA GLN A 13 -6.93 -2.88 -14.81
C GLN A 13 -6.30 -3.38 -13.50
N ALA A 14 -5.35 -2.60 -13.00
CA ALA A 14 -4.58 -2.93 -11.82
C ALA A 14 -4.44 -1.70 -10.92
N ILE A 15 -4.32 -1.94 -9.62
CA ILE A 15 -4.10 -0.90 -8.62
C ILE A 15 -2.74 -1.12 -8.01
N HIS A 16 -1.87 -0.12 -8.08
CA HIS A 16 -0.61 -0.11 -7.34
C HIS A 16 -0.82 0.70 -6.07
N VAL A 17 -0.47 0.13 -4.93
CA VAL A 17 -0.58 0.80 -3.63
C VAL A 17 0.80 0.83 -3.00
N TYR A 18 1.27 2.03 -2.70
CA TYR A 18 2.49 2.27 -1.94
C TYR A 18 2.09 2.71 -0.53
N CYS A 19 2.53 1.96 0.47
CA CYS A 19 2.21 2.19 1.88
C CYS A 19 3.47 2.64 2.63
N ASP A 20 3.32 3.57 3.56
CA ASP A 20 4.37 4.01 4.48
C ASP A 20 3.76 4.40 5.83
N GLY A 21 4.22 3.77 6.90
CA GLY A 21 3.87 4.04 8.28
C GLY A 21 5.01 4.71 9.04
N SER A 22 4.87 6.01 9.29
CA SER A 22 5.90 6.78 10.01
C SER A 22 5.53 7.08 11.45
N VAL A 23 6.52 7.11 12.34
CA VAL A 23 6.37 7.47 13.76
C VAL A 23 7.21 8.68 14.19
N ASN A 24 7.82 9.41 13.25
CA ASN A 24 8.63 10.59 13.55
C ASN A 24 7.78 11.76 14.08
N GLY A 25 7.79 11.92 15.41
CA GLY A 25 7.00 12.92 16.14
C GLY A 25 5.55 12.50 16.33
N ARG A 26 4.76 12.42 15.25
CA ARG A 26 3.37 11.94 15.28
C ARG A 26 3.23 10.74 14.36
N SER A 27 2.68 9.64 14.89
CA SER A 27 2.37 8.45 14.10
C SER A 27 1.36 8.77 12.99
N ARG A 28 1.68 8.37 11.76
CA ARG A 28 0.87 8.56 10.56
C ARG A 28 1.04 7.36 9.64
N CYS A 29 0.03 7.10 8.83
CA CYS A 29 0.20 6.30 7.62
C CYS A 29 -0.05 7.19 6.39
N ARG A 30 0.70 6.90 5.33
CA ARG A 30 0.58 7.52 4.02
C ARG A 30 0.43 6.44 2.97
N LEU A 31 -0.52 6.66 2.07
CA LEU A 31 -0.82 5.79 0.95
C LEU A 31 -0.71 6.59 -0.33
N PHE A 32 -0.07 6.01 -1.33
CA PHE A 32 -0.15 6.48 -2.70
C PHE A 32 -0.77 5.36 -3.54
N ILE A 33 -1.92 5.62 -4.13
CA ILE A 33 -2.70 4.65 -4.90
C ILE A 33 -2.69 5.12 -6.35
N ARG A 34 -2.15 4.28 -7.24
CA ARG A 34 -2.24 4.46 -8.68
C ARG A 34 -3.17 3.42 -9.27
N ASN A 35 -4.34 3.86 -9.70
CA ASN A 35 -5.36 3.02 -10.33
C ASN A 35 -5.25 3.12 -11.85
N TYR A 36 -4.72 2.08 -12.47
CA TYR A 36 -4.60 1.97 -13.92
C TYR A 36 -5.95 1.56 -14.53
N ILE A 37 -6.43 2.39 -15.46
CA ILE A 37 -7.61 2.14 -16.31
C ILE A 37 -7.15 1.56 -17.66
N SER A 38 -5.98 1.98 -18.14
CA SER A 38 -5.26 1.41 -19.27
C SER A 38 -3.74 1.64 -19.13
N ALA A 39 -2.91 1.08 -20.03
CA ALA A 39 -1.45 1.13 -19.94
C ALA A 39 -0.90 2.55 -19.70
N ASN A 40 -1.51 3.54 -20.35
CA ASN A 40 -1.09 4.93 -20.31
C ASN A 40 -2.13 5.84 -19.64
N HIS A 41 -3.19 5.29 -19.06
CA HIS A 41 -4.26 6.05 -18.42
C HIS A 41 -4.49 5.55 -17.00
N TYR A 42 -4.21 6.43 -16.04
CA TYR A 42 -4.33 6.12 -14.62
C TYR A 42 -4.81 7.34 -13.85
N THR A 43 -5.29 7.06 -12.63
CA THR A 43 -5.62 8.07 -11.63
C THR A 43 -4.72 7.85 -10.42
N ASP A 44 -4.19 8.94 -9.88
CA ASP A 44 -3.37 8.94 -8.67
C ASP A 44 -4.20 9.48 -7.50
N THR A 45 -4.05 8.86 -6.34
CA THR A 45 -4.71 9.29 -5.11
C THR A 45 -3.73 9.17 -3.97
N GLU A 46 -3.57 10.25 -3.22
CA GLU A 46 -2.74 10.26 -2.02
C GLU A 46 -3.64 10.39 -0.78
N ILE A 47 -3.39 9.54 0.21
CA ILE A 47 -4.15 9.53 1.46
C ILE A 47 -3.15 9.56 2.60
N SER A 48 -3.33 10.49 3.53
CA SER A 48 -2.57 10.49 4.79
C SER A 48 -3.54 10.48 5.96
N ARG A 49 -3.34 9.54 6.88
CA ARG A 49 -4.12 9.45 8.11
C ARG A 49 -3.22 9.57 9.32
N ARG A 50 -3.73 10.26 10.34
CA ARG A 50 -3.07 10.33 11.63
C ARG A 50 -3.42 9.08 12.42
N LEU A 51 -2.40 8.44 12.96
CA LEU A 51 -2.54 7.28 13.83
C LEU A 51 -2.54 7.71 15.31
N PRO A 52 -3.06 6.86 16.22
CA PRO A 52 -2.90 7.07 17.65
C PRO A 52 -1.45 7.30 18.06
N ALA A 53 -1.25 8.05 19.13
CA ALA A 53 0.07 8.27 19.71
C ALA A 53 0.65 6.95 20.28
N HIS A 54 1.98 6.88 20.37
CA HIS A 54 2.71 5.74 20.95
C HIS A 54 2.59 4.42 20.18
N MET A 55 2.80 4.44 18.87
CA MET A 55 2.96 3.22 18.06
C MET A 55 4.43 2.92 17.75
N SER A 56 4.76 1.64 17.59
CA SER A 56 6.01 1.23 16.95
C SER A 56 5.95 1.47 15.43
N SER A 57 7.12 1.60 14.79
CA SER A 57 7.20 1.71 13.33
C SER A 57 6.49 0.54 12.64
N THR A 58 6.79 -0.71 13.02
CA THR A 58 6.12 -1.89 12.46
C THR A 58 4.59 -1.84 12.57
N LYS A 59 4.05 -1.32 13.68
CA LYS A 59 2.61 -1.17 13.84
C LYS A 59 2.05 -0.09 12.90
N ALA A 60 2.76 1.02 12.74
CA ALA A 60 2.37 2.07 11.79
C ALA A 60 2.35 1.56 10.34
N GLU A 61 3.33 0.75 9.95
CA GLU A 61 3.38 0.11 8.62
C GLU A 61 2.19 -0.84 8.41
N LEU A 62 1.91 -1.70 9.39
CA LEU A 62 0.74 -2.59 9.35
C LEU A 62 -0.57 -1.81 9.26
N TYR A 63 -0.68 -0.64 9.92
CA TYR A 63 -1.84 0.24 9.76
C TYR A 63 -1.95 0.83 8.36
N ALA A 64 -0.84 1.20 7.73
CA ALA A 64 -0.83 1.67 6.35
C ALA A 64 -1.35 0.57 5.42
N VAL A 65 -0.80 -0.64 5.53
CA VAL A 65 -1.25 -1.82 4.80
C VAL A 65 -2.74 -2.11 5.00
N LEU A 66 -3.22 -2.14 6.24
CA LEU A 66 -4.62 -2.39 6.56
C LEU A 66 -5.55 -1.33 5.96
N GLU A 67 -5.16 -0.05 6.06
CA GLU A 67 -5.92 1.05 5.48
C GLU A 67 -6.01 0.92 3.96
N ALA A 68 -4.89 0.60 3.30
CA ALA A 68 -4.88 0.36 1.87
C ALA A 68 -5.75 -0.83 1.47
N LEU A 69 -5.70 -1.95 2.20
CA LEU A 69 -6.58 -3.10 1.97
C LEU A 69 -8.05 -2.73 2.08
N HIS A 70 -8.45 -1.95 3.10
CA HIS A 70 -9.83 -1.50 3.26
C HIS A 70 -10.32 -0.65 2.08
N ILE A 71 -9.44 0.17 1.50
CA ILE A 71 -9.78 1.03 0.36
C ILE A 71 -9.89 0.23 -0.95
N VAL A 72 -8.98 -0.72 -1.18
CA VAL A 72 -8.89 -1.43 -2.46
C VAL A 72 -9.69 -2.73 -2.52
N ALA A 73 -10.01 -3.34 -1.38
CA ALA A 73 -10.85 -4.55 -1.30
C ALA A 73 -12.18 -4.46 -2.08
N PRO A 74 -12.97 -3.36 -2.00
CA PRO A 74 -14.22 -3.27 -2.73
C PRO A 74 -14.04 -3.01 -4.24
N LEU A 75 -12.83 -2.76 -4.73
CA LEU A 75 -12.58 -2.41 -6.12
C LEU A 75 -12.48 -3.64 -7.05
N HIS A 76 -12.40 -4.85 -6.50
CA HIS A 76 -12.36 -6.12 -7.24
C HIS A 76 -11.39 -6.15 -8.43
N LYS A 77 -10.23 -5.49 -8.29
CA LYS A 77 -9.14 -5.42 -9.28
C LYS A 77 -7.91 -6.13 -8.75
N ASN A 78 -6.99 -6.47 -9.65
CA ASN A 78 -5.66 -6.93 -9.25
C ASN A 78 -4.93 -5.80 -8.51
N VAL A 79 -4.45 -6.09 -7.30
CA VAL A 79 -3.74 -5.10 -6.47
C VAL A 79 -2.30 -5.53 -6.26
N TYR A 80 -1.39 -4.60 -6.51
CA TYR A 80 0.04 -4.73 -6.23
C TYR A 80 0.40 -3.84 -5.05
N PHE A 81 0.80 -4.48 -3.96
CA PHE A 81 1.22 -3.80 -2.74
C PHE A 81 2.74 -3.60 -2.71
N PHE A 82 3.15 -2.38 -2.41
CA PHE A 82 4.53 -1.99 -2.23
C PHE A 82 4.67 -1.38 -0.83
N ASP A 83 5.55 -1.99 -0.03
CA ASP A 83 5.81 -1.63 1.35
C ASP A 83 7.32 -1.82 1.58
N ASP A 84 7.97 -0.89 2.28
CA ASP A 84 9.40 -0.95 2.57
C ASP A 84 9.72 -1.67 3.88
N SER A 85 8.70 -2.06 4.65
CA SER A 85 8.80 -2.87 5.86
C SER A 85 8.68 -4.37 5.54
N GLN A 86 9.83 -5.04 5.60
CA GLN A 86 9.90 -6.50 5.47
C GLN A 86 9.01 -7.23 6.51
N ALA A 87 8.88 -6.67 7.72
CA ALA A 87 8.04 -7.23 8.76
C ALA A 87 6.54 -7.14 8.41
N ALA A 88 6.10 -6.05 7.78
CA ALA A 88 4.72 -5.90 7.33
C ALA A 88 4.39 -6.87 6.19
N LEU A 89 5.32 -7.04 5.23
CA LEU A 89 5.18 -8.01 4.15
C LEU A 89 5.08 -9.45 4.67
N TYR A 90 5.92 -9.83 5.64
CA TYR A 90 5.83 -11.17 6.24
C TYR A 90 4.50 -11.40 6.96
N ALA A 91 4.00 -10.42 7.70
CA ALA A 91 2.71 -10.52 8.36
C ALA A 91 1.56 -10.72 7.36
N LEU A 92 1.55 -9.97 6.25
CA LEU A 92 0.58 -10.15 5.17
C LEU A 92 0.60 -11.55 4.57
N GLN A 93 1.79 -12.07 4.28
CA GLN A 93 1.97 -13.40 3.69
C GLN A 93 1.55 -14.51 4.65
N SER A 94 1.72 -14.31 5.97
CA SER A 94 1.31 -15.29 6.98
C SER A 94 -0.20 -15.41 7.18
N CYS A 95 -0.98 -14.49 6.58
CA CYS A 95 -2.44 -14.49 6.65
C CYS A 95 -3.11 -15.09 5.39
N GLN A 96 -2.33 -15.59 4.43
CA GLN A 96 -2.82 -16.29 3.22
C GLN A 96 -2.86 -17.80 3.45
#